data_AF-A0A1C5D5B8-F1
#
_entry.id   AF-A0A1C5D5B8-F1
#
_cell.length_a   1.000
_cell.length_b   1.000
_cell.length_c   1.000
_cell.angle_alpha   90.00
_cell.angle_beta   90.00
_cell.angle_gamma   90.00
#
_symmetry.space_group_name_H-M   'P 1'
#
loop_
_entity.id
_entity.type
_entity.pdbx_description
1 polymer ?
#
loop_
_entity_poly.entity_id
_entity_poly.type
_entity_poly.pdbx_seq_one_letter_code
_entity_poly.pdbx_strand_id
1 'polypeptide(L)'
;MAIGDMHVLLEQHGYVVAVYPTGIAPAHERRLYSVRSVLESDRIALLKVDLPPLGVAVLVRQLRQLSICDFSPGVVASAARLLSHYIHAGALLNSVTKFDRVPVDLRTHAKSWVPGSQFAVVAGPEPQLVKVGPKADPPTGPEFATHLMIAKGQSQSEWVKQTLAPAWQVQSIHEAALPSDSPAWWGTGKLVEFAAYLPDISILYQLVASVRRENCHWCGMDLIGDRCGFCSSPLPAAENRMHSAGVLSQGAPAPPQS
;
A
#
# COMPACT_ATOMS: atom_id res chain seq x y z
N MET A 1 6.39 25.36 -9.11
CA MET A 1 5.11 25.16 -8.41
C MET A 1 5.22 24.00 -7.43
N ALA A 2 5.44 22.75 -7.84
CA ALA A 2 5.50 21.59 -6.92
C ALA A 2 6.40 21.71 -5.67
N ILE A 3 7.60 22.31 -5.77
CA ILE A 3 8.49 22.51 -4.62
C ILE A 3 7.89 23.50 -3.61
N GLY A 4 7.34 24.61 -4.11
CA GLY A 4 6.67 25.62 -3.28
C GLY A 4 5.41 25.07 -2.63
N ASP A 5 4.61 24.29 -3.37
CA ASP A 5 3.40 23.65 -2.84
C ASP A 5 3.75 22.66 -1.71
N MET A 6 4.79 21.85 -1.90
CA MET A 6 5.28 20.93 -0.85
C MET A 6 5.82 21.68 0.36
N HIS A 7 6.55 22.79 0.15
CA HIS A 7 7.03 23.62 1.25
C HIS A 7 5.86 24.18 2.07
N VAL A 8 4.81 24.70 1.43
CA VAL A 8 3.60 25.17 2.12
C VAL A 8 2.95 24.06 2.94
N LEU A 9 2.83 22.84 2.39
CA LEU A 9 2.28 21.69 3.13
C LEU A 9 3.11 21.35 4.38
N LEU A 10 4.44 21.38 4.27
CA LEU A 10 5.34 21.13 5.40
C LEU A 10 5.20 22.19 6.49
N GLU A 11 5.11 23.46 6.13
CA GLU A 11 4.95 24.53 7.12
C GLU A 11 3.57 24.48 7.81
N GLN A 12 2.53 24.04 7.10
CA GLN A 12 1.18 23.93 7.66
C GLN A 12 0.95 22.67 8.50
N HIS A 13 1.59 21.56 8.13
CA HIS A 13 1.27 20.24 8.70
C HIS A 13 2.46 19.56 9.40
N GLY A 14 3.65 20.15 9.34
CA GLY A 14 4.88 19.60 9.91
C GLY A 14 5.48 18.47 9.07
N TYR A 15 4.70 17.45 8.75
CA TYR A 15 5.14 16.26 8.01
C TYR A 15 4.21 15.94 6.83
N VAL A 16 4.78 15.38 5.77
CA VAL A 16 4.04 14.90 4.60
C VAL A 16 4.32 13.43 4.38
N VAL A 17 3.26 12.63 4.25
CA VAL A 17 3.31 11.23 3.84
C VAL A 17 2.73 11.12 2.43
N ALA A 18 3.59 11.02 1.43
CA ALA A 18 3.19 10.87 0.04
C ALA A 18 3.11 9.38 -0.32
N VAL A 19 1.89 8.89 -0.57
CA VAL A 19 1.64 7.50 -0.95
C VAL A 19 1.33 7.42 -2.44
N TYR A 20 1.96 6.49 -3.15
CA TYR A 20 1.76 6.33 -4.59
C TYR A 20 1.82 4.86 -5.02
N PRO A 21 1.05 4.46 -6.05
CA PRO A 21 1.01 3.08 -6.50
C PRO A 21 2.32 2.63 -7.15
N THR A 22 2.57 1.33 -7.15
CA THR A 22 3.59 0.72 -8.00
C THR A 22 3.26 1.00 -9.46
N GLY A 23 4.25 1.51 -10.21
CA GLY A 23 4.11 1.72 -11.65
C GLY A 23 3.59 3.08 -12.09
N ILE A 24 3.65 4.10 -11.23
CA ILE A 24 3.64 5.49 -11.69
C ILE A 24 4.75 5.73 -12.71
N ALA A 25 4.59 6.75 -13.56
CA ALA A 25 5.63 7.11 -14.52
C ALA A 25 6.97 7.41 -13.79
N PRO A 26 8.12 6.89 -14.25
CA PRO A 26 9.41 7.13 -13.60
C PRO A 26 9.79 8.60 -13.48
N ALA A 27 9.22 9.47 -14.33
CA ALA A 27 9.38 10.92 -14.21
C ALA A 27 8.69 11.49 -12.95
N HIS A 28 7.52 10.97 -12.56
CA HIS A 28 6.81 11.39 -11.36
C HIS A 28 7.53 10.93 -10.10
N GLU A 29 8.00 9.67 -10.08
CA GLU A 29 8.79 9.15 -8.95
C GLU A 29 10.07 9.97 -8.76
N ARG A 30 10.84 10.21 -9.83
CA ARG A 30 12.04 11.07 -9.76
C ARG A 30 11.72 12.47 -9.25
N ARG A 31 10.62 13.09 -9.69
CA ARG A 31 10.20 14.41 -9.20
C ARG A 31 9.93 14.42 -7.69
N LEU A 32 9.32 13.37 -7.13
CA LEU A 32 9.10 13.27 -5.68
C LEU A 32 10.44 13.24 -4.91
N TYR A 33 11.38 12.42 -5.36
CA TYR A 33 12.73 12.38 -4.76
C TYR A 33 13.49 13.70 -4.94
N SER A 34 13.36 14.36 -6.11
CA SER A 34 13.96 15.68 -6.34
C SER A 34 13.36 16.74 -5.42
N VAL A 35 12.05 16.78 -5.22
CA VAL A 35 11.40 17.72 -4.28
C VAL A 35 11.94 17.51 -2.87
N ARG A 36 11.99 16.25 -2.40
CA ARG A 36 12.54 15.93 -1.08
C ARG A 36 14.02 16.34 -0.94
N SER A 37 14.82 16.09 -1.98
CA SER A 37 16.24 16.46 -1.99
C SER A 37 16.46 17.97 -2.00
N VAL A 38 15.70 18.73 -2.78
CA VAL A 38 15.85 20.20 -2.88
C VAL A 38 15.40 20.89 -1.60
N LEU A 39 14.37 20.36 -0.94
CA LEU A 39 13.91 20.89 0.35
C LEU A 39 14.78 20.45 1.54
N GLU A 40 15.75 19.55 1.30
CA GLU A 40 16.62 18.96 2.34
C GLU A 40 15.84 18.46 3.56
N SER A 41 14.61 17.99 3.35
CA SER A 41 13.69 17.69 4.44
C SER A 41 13.55 16.20 4.68
N ASP A 42 13.80 15.81 5.93
CA ASP A 42 13.47 14.51 6.50
C ASP A 42 12.00 14.39 6.88
N ARG A 43 11.21 15.46 6.73
CA ARG A 43 9.77 15.54 7.04
C ARG A 43 8.86 15.03 5.91
N ILE A 44 9.43 14.47 4.84
CA ILE A 44 8.69 13.89 3.71
C ILE A 44 8.95 12.38 3.61
N ALA A 45 7.91 11.59 3.88
CA ALA A 45 7.89 10.16 3.60
C ALA A 45 7.38 9.92 2.17
N LEU A 46 8.10 9.09 1.41
CA LEU A 46 7.74 8.68 0.05
C LEU A 46 7.44 7.18 0.07
N LEU A 47 6.17 6.82 0.01
CA LEU A 47 5.68 5.46 0.20
C LEU A 47 5.13 4.90 -1.11
N LYS A 48 5.94 4.06 -1.74
CA LYS A 48 5.50 3.23 -2.87
C LYS A 48 4.77 2.02 -2.34
N VAL A 49 3.51 1.83 -2.76
CA VAL A 49 2.67 0.70 -2.31
C VAL A 49 2.20 -0.13 -3.49
N ASP A 50 2.15 -1.44 -3.31
CA ASP A 50 1.71 -2.37 -4.36
C ASP A 50 0.18 -2.53 -4.35
N LEU A 51 -0.50 -1.40 -4.53
CA LEU A 51 -1.95 -1.32 -4.65
C LEU A 51 -2.31 -0.60 -5.95
N PRO A 52 -3.43 -0.95 -6.58
CA PRO A 52 -3.96 -0.18 -7.69
C PRO A 52 -4.48 1.19 -7.20
N PRO A 53 -4.68 2.18 -8.09
CA PRO A 53 -4.93 3.56 -7.69
C PRO A 53 -6.15 3.77 -6.76
N LEU A 54 -7.23 2.99 -6.91
CA LEU A 54 -8.36 3.07 -5.97
C LEU A 54 -8.00 2.50 -4.61
N GLY A 55 -7.22 1.41 -4.57
CA GLY A 55 -6.65 0.85 -3.34
C GLY A 55 -5.74 1.86 -2.62
N VAL A 56 -4.93 2.61 -3.37
CA VAL A 56 -4.11 3.71 -2.81
C VAL A 56 -5.00 4.81 -2.23
N ALA A 57 -6.06 5.21 -2.93
CA ALA A 57 -6.99 6.23 -2.42
C ALA A 57 -7.65 5.79 -1.10
N VAL A 58 -8.04 4.52 -1.00
CA VAL A 58 -8.58 3.93 0.24
C VAL A 58 -7.51 3.91 1.34
N LEU A 59 -6.29 3.49 1.04
CA LEU A 59 -5.19 3.50 2.00
C LEU A 59 -4.91 4.91 2.53
N VAL A 60 -4.81 5.91 1.65
CA VAL A 60 -4.59 7.32 2.03
C VAL A 60 -5.72 7.82 2.92
N ARG A 61 -6.98 7.43 2.65
CA ARG A 61 -8.11 7.75 3.53
C ARG A 61 -7.94 7.16 4.93
N GLN A 62 -7.55 5.90 5.04
CA GLN A 62 -7.31 5.24 6.33
C GLN A 62 -6.13 5.86 7.09
N LEU A 63 -5.03 6.16 6.40
CA LEU A 63 -3.88 6.85 6.99
C LEU A 63 -4.23 8.25 7.48
N ARG A 64 -5.07 9.00 6.74
CA ARG A 64 -5.58 10.30 7.18
C ARG A 64 -6.47 10.18 8.42
N GLN A 65 -7.24 9.10 8.56
CA GLN A 65 -8.01 8.84 9.77
C GLN A 65 -7.09 8.53 10.96
N LEU A 66 -6.00 7.82 10.73
CA LEU A 66 -5.02 7.53 11.79
C LEU A 66 -4.14 8.72 12.15
N SER A 67 -3.90 9.64 11.21
CA SER A 67 -3.07 10.82 11.45
C SER A 67 -3.69 11.84 12.41
N ILE A 68 -4.99 11.71 12.72
CA ILE A 68 -5.67 12.52 13.74
C ILE A 68 -5.74 11.81 15.10
N CYS A 69 -5.28 10.56 15.19
CA CYS A 69 -5.09 9.84 16.45
C CYS A 69 -3.73 10.20 17.08
N ASP A 70 -3.41 9.60 18.22
CA ASP A 70 -2.15 9.77 18.97
C ASP A 70 -0.97 8.97 18.38
N PHE A 71 -0.90 8.86 17.05
CA PHE A 71 0.24 8.26 16.36
C PHE A 71 1.21 9.32 15.87
N SER A 72 2.50 9.05 16.04
CA SER A 72 3.54 9.88 15.43
C SER A 72 3.51 9.74 13.90
N PRO A 73 4.03 10.73 13.14
CA PRO A 73 4.07 10.67 11.69
C PRO A 73 4.79 9.42 11.16
N GLY A 74 5.83 8.97 11.88
CA GLY A 74 6.59 7.78 11.54
C GLY A 74 5.76 6.49 11.67
N VAL A 75 4.95 6.37 12.71
CA VAL A 75 4.01 5.25 12.87
C VAL A 75 2.94 5.29 11.79
N VAL A 76 2.37 6.45 11.49
CA VAL A 76 1.38 6.59 10.40
C VAL A 76 1.99 6.20 9.05
N ALA A 77 3.20 6.67 8.74
CA ALA A 77 3.88 6.31 7.50
C ALA A 77 4.15 4.79 7.42
N SER A 78 4.63 4.18 8.50
CA SER A 78 4.89 2.73 8.54
C SER A 78 3.62 1.88 8.53
N ALA A 79 2.49 2.39 9.04
CA ALA A 79 1.20 1.70 8.99
C ALA A 79 0.72 1.46 7.55
N ALA A 80 1.19 2.23 6.57
CA ALA A 80 0.81 2.04 5.16
C ALA A 80 1.03 0.60 4.67
N ARG A 81 2.15 -0.02 5.06
CA ARG A 81 2.45 -1.41 4.67
C ARG A 81 1.50 -2.40 5.36
N LEU A 82 1.31 -2.24 6.67
CA LEU A 82 0.41 -3.08 7.46
C LEU A 82 -1.01 -3.05 6.87
N LEU A 83 -1.56 -1.84 6.67
CA LEU A 83 -2.92 -1.67 6.20
C LEU A 83 -3.12 -2.11 4.76
N SER A 84 -2.09 -2.05 3.91
CA SER A 84 -2.16 -2.58 2.54
C SER A 84 -2.54 -4.06 2.52
N HIS A 85 -2.16 -4.84 3.54
CA HIS A 85 -2.53 -6.26 3.65
C HIS A 85 -4.02 -6.48 3.96
N TYR A 86 -4.71 -5.45 4.47
CA TYR A 86 -6.14 -5.49 4.76
C TYR A 86 -7.01 -4.86 3.66
N ILE A 87 -6.39 -4.44 2.55
CA ILE A 87 -7.09 -3.89 1.39
C ILE A 87 -7.09 -4.92 0.27
N HIS A 88 -8.26 -5.48 -0.02
CA HIS A 88 -8.44 -6.38 -1.17
C HIS A 88 -8.82 -5.55 -2.39
N ALA A 89 -7.84 -5.24 -3.21
CA ALA A 89 -8.01 -4.32 -4.34
C ALA A 89 -7.90 -5.04 -5.68
N GLY A 90 -8.75 -4.66 -6.62
CA GLY A 90 -8.91 -5.38 -7.87
C GLY A 90 -9.69 -4.60 -8.92
N ALA A 91 -9.91 -5.23 -10.07
CA ALA A 91 -10.78 -4.69 -11.10
C ALA A 91 -11.47 -5.80 -11.90
N LEU A 92 -12.68 -5.48 -12.36
CA LEU A 92 -13.33 -6.19 -13.45
C LEU A 92 -12.85 -5.58 -14.76
N LEU A 93 -12.20 -6.37 -15.60
CA LEU A 93 -11.60 -5.96 -16.87
C LEU A 93 -12.27 -6.65 -18.04
N ASN A 94 -12.40 -5.95 -19.17
CA ASN A 94 -12.82 -6.54 -20.44
C ASN A 94 -11.66 -7.10 -21.27
N SER A 95 -10.42 -6.89 -20.83
CA SER A 95 -9.22 -7.45 -21.43
C SER A 95 -8.07 -7.41 -20.41
N VAL A 96 -7.23 -8.44 -20.42
CA VAL A 96 -6.01 -8.55 -19.61
C VAL A 96 -4.73 -8.51 -20.46
N THR A 97 -4.84 -8.24 -21.77
CA THR A 97 -3.71 -8.37 -22.72
C THR A 97 -2.56 -7.41 -22.44
N LYS A 98 -2.85 -6.23 -21.88
CA LYS A 98 -1.86 -5.20 -21.51
C LYS A 98 -1.62 -5.14 -20.00
N PHE A 99 -2.17 -6.08 -19.22
CA PHE A 99 -2.05 -6.06 -17.78
C PHE A 99 -0.83 -6.89 -17.35
N ASP A 100 0.30 -6.21 -17.14
CA ASP A 100 1.62 -6.80 -16.87
C ASP A 100 1.90 -7.17 -15.40
N ARG A 101 0.92 -6.96 -14.51
CA ARG A 101 1.07 -7.16 -13.06
C ARG A 101 0.42 -8.45 -12.54
N VAL A 102 0.09 -9.41 -13.42
CA VAL A 102 -0.39 -10.75 -13.02
C VAL A 102 0.81 -11.71 -12.93
N PRO A 103 0.89 -12.57 -11.89
CA PRO A 103 1.77 -13.74 -11.91
C PRO A 103 1.69 -14.50 -13.26
N VAL A 104 2.85 -14.84 -13.81
CA VAL A 104 2.99 -15.35 -15.19
C VAL A 104 2.17 -16.62 -15.44
N ASP A 105 2.00 -17.45 -14.41
CA ASP A 105 1.25 -18.71 -14.49
C ASP A 105 -0.24 -18.49 -14.80
N LEU A 106 -0.82 -17.38 -14.33
CA LEU A 106 -2.21 -17.03 -14.57
C LEU A 106 -2.44 -16.47 -16.00
N ARG A 107 -1.41 -15.92 -16.64
CA ARG A 107 -1.48 -15.38 -18.01
C ARG A 107 -1.52 -16.48 -19.07
N THR A 108 -0.89 -17.62 -18.80
CA THR A 108 -0.82 -18.77 -19.73
C THR A 108 -2.20 -19.36 -19.99
N HIS A 109 -3.09 -19.35 -19.00
CA HIS A 109 -4.49 -19.79 -19.16
C HIS A 109 -5.39 -18.76 -19.84
N ALA A 110 -5.01 -17.48 -19.87
CA ALA A 110 -5.85 -16.42 -20.44
C ALA A 110 -5.83 -16.35 -21.97
N LYS A 111 -4.75 -16.82 -22.61
CA LYS A 111 -4.58 -16.75 -24.07
C LYS A 111 -5.58 -17.62 -24.86
N SER A 112 -6.23 -18.59 -24.23
CA SER A 112 -7.23 -19.47 -24.86
C SER A 112 -8.67 -18.95 -24.72
N TRP A 113 -8.89 -17.80 -24.09
CA TRP A 113 -10.23 -17.28 -23.83
C TRP A 113 -10.77 -16.43 -24.97
N VAL A 114 -12.02 -16.71 -25.34
CA VAL A 114 -12.74 -16.05 -26.43
C VAL A 114 -12.90 -14.53 -26.23
N PRO A 115 -12.86 -13.74 -27.32
CA PRO A 115 -13.17 -12.31 -27.31
C PRO A 115 -14.53 -12.01 -26.67
N GLY A 116 -14.62 -10.90 -25.93
CA GLY A 116 -15.84 -10.49 -25.22
C GLY A 116 -15.96 -11.02 -23.78
N SER A 117 -15.02 -11.86 -23.33
CA SER A 117 -14.94 -12.30 -21.93
C SER A 117 -14.64 -11.14 -20.97
N GLN A 118 -15.13 -11.24 -19.73
CA GLN A 118 -14.73 -10.36 -18.63
C GLN A 118 -13.86 -11.13 -17.63
N PHE A 119 -12.99 -10.41 -16.94
CA PHE A 119 -12.00 -10.96 -16.01
C PHE A 119 -12.07 -10.21 -14.69
N ALA A 120 -12.27 -10.93 -13.59
CA ALA A 120 -12.10 -10.39 -12.26
C ALA A 120 -10.64 -10.58 -11.85
N VAL A 121 -9.96 -9.48 -11.53
CA VAL A 121 -8.57 -9.48 -11.09
C VAL A 121 -8.53 -8.95 -9.67
N VAL A 122 -7.87 -9.67 -8.78
CA VAL A 122 -7.44 -9.16 -7.46
C VAL A 122 -5.93 -8.93 -7.58
N ALA A 123 -5.49 -7.70 -7.33
CA ALA A 123 -4.08 -7.31 -7.38
C ALA A 123 -3.35 -7.63 -6.07
N GLY A 124 -4.07 -7.55 -4.94
CA GLY A 124 -3.56 -7.86 -3.62
C GLY A 124 -4.70 -7.92 -2.61
N PRO A 125 -4.47 -8.47 -1.40
CA PRO A 125 -3.17 -8.96 -0.91
C PRO A 125 -2.71 -10.27 -1.57
N GLU A 126 -3.64 -11.10 -2.05
CA GLU A 126 -3.35 -12.34 -2.78
C GLU A 126 -3.76 -12.19 -4.25
N PRO A 127 -2.82 -12.13 -5.20
CA PRO A 127 -3.14 -11.92 -6.60
C PRO A 127 -3.97 -13.07 -7.20
N GLN A 128 -5.09 -12.74 -7.82
CA GLN A 128 -5.99 -13.72 -8.46
C GLN A 128 -6.47 -13.21 -9.81
N LEU A 129 -6.69 -14.12 -10.76
CA LEU A 129 -7.28 -13.84 -12.06
C LEU A 129 -8.34 -14.89 -12.36
N VAL A 130 -9.60 -14.47 -12.41
CA VAL A 130 -10.74 -15.35 -12.67
C VAL A 130 -11.50 -14.86 -13.89
N LYS A 131 -11.85 -15.77 -14.80
CA LYS A 131 -12.75 -15.48 -15.90
C LYS A 131 -14.19 -15.42 -15.38
N VAL A 132 -14.88 -14.32 -15.62
CA VAL A 132 -16.27 -14.13 -15.22
C VAL A 132 -17.20 -14.90 -16.17
N GLY A 133 -18.14 -15.65 -15.59
CA GLY A 133 -19.17 -16.37 -16.30
C GLY A 133 -20.21 -16.97 -15.35
N PRO A 134 -21.33 -17.52 -15.87
CA PRO A 134 -22.47 -17.96 -15.04
C PRO A 134 -22.17 -19.06 -14.02
N LYS A 135 -21.11 -19.84 -14.23
CA LYS A 135 -20.68 -20.96 -13.36
C LYS A 135 -19.30 -20.72 -12.74
N ALA A 136 -18.73 -19.53 -12.92
CA ALA A 136 -17.42 -19.22 -12.38
C ALA A 136 -17.58 -18.66 -10.98
N ASP A 137 -16.88 -19.24 -10.02
CA ASP A 137 -16.81 -18.69 -8.67
C ASP A 137 -16.12 -17.32 -8.71
N PRO A 138 -16.57 -16.34 -7.92
CA PRO A 138 -15.85 -15.09 -7.75
C PRO A 138 -14.49 -15.34 -7.08
N PRO A 139 -13.52 -14.41 -7.22
CA PRO A 139 -12.24 -14.54 -6.53
C PRO A 139 -12.44 -14.61 -5.01
N THR A 140 -11.53 -15.29 -4.32
CA THR A 140 -11.52 -15.36 -2.85
C THR A 140 -11.42 -13.97 -2.26
N GLY A 141 -12.29 -13.67 -1.29
CA GLY A 141 -12.41 -12.38 -0.64
C GLY A 141 -11.83 -12.33 0.77
N PRO A 142 -11.94 -11.17 1.44
CA PRO A 142 -11.51 -11.00 2.82
C PRO A 142 -12.30 -11.90 3.78
N GLU A 143 -11.63 -12.45 4.79
CA GLU A 143 -12.23 -13.23 5.89
C GLU A 143 -12.77 -12.35 7.04
N PHE A 144 -12.89 -11.05 6.81
CA PHE A 144 -13.29 -10.06 7.80
C PHE A 144 -14.30 -9.08 7.20
N ALA A 145 -15.06 -8.44 8.10
CA ALA A 145 -16.06 -7.45 7.73
C ALA A 145 -15.42 -6.27 6.96
N THR A 146 -15.92 -5.99 5.76
CA THR A 146 -15.42 -4.91 4.90
C THR A 146 -16.51 -4.03 4.35
N HIS A 147 -16.15 -2.79 4.06
CA HIS A 147 -16.84 -1.97 3.06
C HIS A 147 -16.14 -2.11 1.72
N LEU A 148 -16.88 -1.92 0.62
CA LEU A 148 -16.36 -1.98 -0.73
C LEU A 148 -16.42 -0.58 -1.37
N MET A 149 -15.27 -0.07 -1.80
CA MET A 149 -15.20 1.10 -2.68
C MET A 149 -15.21 0.63 -4.13
N ILE A 150 -16.01 1.26 -4.99
CA ILE A 150 -16.10 0.97 -6.42
C ILE A 150 -15.87 2.26 -7.22
N ALA A 151 -15.10 2.16 -8.29
CA ALA A 151 -14.95 3.24 -9.25
C ALA A 151 -15.10 2.72 -10.68
N LYS A 152 -16.07 3.27 -11.42
CA LYS A 152 -16.40 2.84 -12.77
C LYS A 152 -15.60 3.63 -13.81
N GLY A 153 -14.96 2.90 -14.72
CA GLY A 153 -14.44 3.47 -15.96
C GLY A 153 -15.49 3.42 -17.07
N GLN A 154 -15.06 3.02 -18.26
CA GLN A 154 -15.94 2.91 -19.44
C GLN A 154 -16.84 1.66 -19.41
N SER A 155 -16.67 0.77 -18.43
CA SER A 155 -17.50 -0.42 -18.27
C SER A 155 -18.79 -0.10 -17.50
N GLN A 156 -19.92 -0.58 -18.03
CA GLN A 156 -21.25 -0.45 -17.42
C GLN A 156 -21.66 -1.71 -16.62
N SER A 157 -20.72 -2.61 -16.35
CA SER A 157 -21.03 -3.87 -15.67
C SER A 157 -21.35 -3.63 -14.19
N GLU A 158 -22.44 -4.22 -13.71
CA GLU A 158 -22.79 -4.25 -12.29
C GLU A 158 -22.26 -5.49 -11.55
N TRP A 159 -21.47 -6.35 -12.20
CA TRP A 159 -21.00 -7.62 -11.64
C TRP A 159 -20.29 -7.46 -10.28
N VAL A 160 -19.50 -6.39 -10.11
CA VAL A 160 -18.84 -6.09 -8.83
C VAL A 160 -19.87 -5.88 -7.71
N LYS A 161 -20.99 -5.20 -7.98
CA LYS A 161 -22.04 -4.96 -6.98
C LYS A 161 -22.97 -6.15 -6.80
N GLN A 162 -23.32 -6.84 -7.88
CA GLN A 162 -24.36 -7.87 -7.88
C GLN A 162 -23.81 -9.27 -7.60
N THR A 163 -22.51 -9.49 -7.77
CA THR A 163 -21.90 -10.81 -7.62
C THR A 163 -20.73 -10.78 -6.63
N LEU A 164 -19.74 -9.91 -6.84
CA LEU A 164 -18.55 -9.86 -5.97
C LEU A 164 -18.91 -9.43 -4.54
N ALA A 165 -19.63 -8.31 -4.40
CA ALA A 165 -20.01 -7.76 -3.09
C ALA A 165 -20.78 -8.78 -2.21
N PRO A 166 -21.83 -9.46 -2.71
CA PRO A 166 -22.48 -10.52 -1.94
C PRO A 166 -21.57 -11.71 -1.61
N ALA A 167 -20.73 -12.14 -2.54
CA ALA A 167 -19.81 -13.26 -2.33
C ALA A 167 -18.75 -12.96 -1.26
N TRP A 168 -18.30 -11.71 -1.19
CA TRP A 168 -17.38 -11.22 -0.17
C TRP A 168 -18.08 -10.76 1.12
N GLN A 169 -19.41 -10.91 1.19
CA GLN A 169 -20.24 -10.52 2.33
C GLN A 169 -19.96 -9.07 2.79
N VAL A 170 -19.74 -8.15 1.83
CA VAL A 170 -19.42 -6.75 2.15
C VAL A 170 -20.61 -6.08 2.81
N GLN A 171 -20.35 -5.31 3.86
CA GLN A 171 -21.41 -4.69 4.67
C GLN A 171 -22.01 -3.45 4.02
N SER A 172 -21.22 -2.75 3.20
CA SER A 172 -21.65 -1.54 2.49
C SER A 172 -20.84 -1.35 1.22
N ILE A 173 -21.46 -0.76 0.20
CA ILE A 173 -20.83 -0.36 -1.05
C ILE A 173 -20.80 1.16 -1.14
N HIS A 174 -19.67 1.72 -1.57
CA HIS A 174 -19.44 3.14 -1.79
C HIS A 174 -18.93 3.35 -3.21
N GLU A 175 -19.29 4.48 -3.81
CA GLU A 175 -18.82 4.85 -5.14
C GLU A 175 -17.87 6.05 -5.08
N ALA A 176 -16.84 6.02 -5.92
CA ALA A 176 -15.91 7.11 -6.12
C ALA A 176 -15.70 7.37 -7.61
N ALA A 177 -15.21 8.56 -7.94
CA ALA A 177 -14.68 8.84 -9.26
C ALA A 177 -13.47 7.92 -9.53
N LEU A 178 -13.34 7.44 -10.78
CA LEU A 178 -12.19 6.65 -11.17
C LEU A 178 -10.91 7.48 -11.06
N PRO A 179 -9.89 7.02 -10.31
CA PRO A 179 -8.59 7.69 -10.31
C PRO A 179 -8.02 7.80 -11.72
N SER A 180 -7.42 8.95 -12.05
CA SER A 180 -6.90 9.23 -13.40
C SER A 180 -5.87 8.21 -13.89
N ASP A 181 -5.12 7.63 -12.95
CA ASP A 181 -4.03 6.70 -13.24
C ASP A 181 -4.51 5.26 -13.41
N SER A 182 -5.77 4.96 -13.08
CA SER A 182 -6.34 3.60 -13.16
C SER A 182 -6.27 2.98 -14.55
N PRO A 183 -6.61 3.68 -15.66
CA PRO A 183 -6.50 3.09 -16.99
C PRO A 183 -5.08 2.69 -17.36
N ALA A 184 -4.08 3.48 -16.96
CA ALA A 184 -2.67 3.17 -17.19
C ALA A 184 -2.20 2.00 -16.31
N TRP A 185 -2.67 1.93 -15.06
CA TRP A 185 -2.33 0.85 -14.14
C TRP A 185 -2.94 -0.49 -14.58
N TRP A 186 -4.20 -0.50 -15.01
CA TRP A 186 -4.90 -1.71 -15.47
C TRP A 186 -4.65 -2.05 -16.95
N GLY A 187 -4.03 -1.15 -17.72
CA GLY A 187 -3.76 -1.32 -19.15
C GLY A 187 -4.99 -1.13 -20.06
N THR A 188 -6.14 -0.71 -19.51
CA THR A 188 -7.39 -0.45 -20.21
C THR A 188 -8.26 0.52 -19.41
N GLY A 189 -9.06 1.37 -20.06
CA GLY A 189 -10.09 2.21 -19.41
C GLY A 189 -11.46 1.52 -19.30
N LYS A 190 -11.65 0.36 -19.94
CA LYS A 190 -12.88 -0.43 -19.88
C LYS A 190 -12.83 -1.38 -18.68
N LEU A 191 -13.05 -0.79 -17.51
CA LEU A 191 -12.90 -1.44 -16.22
C LEU A 191 -13.96 -0.99 -15.20
N VAL A 192 -14.15 -1.79 -14.15
CA VAL A 192 -14.72 -1.36 -12.86
C VAL A 192 -13.72 -1.73 -11.78
N GLU A 193 -13.10 -0.74 -11.15
CA GLU A 193 -12.11 -0.93 -10.08
C GLU A 193 -12.82 -1.07 -8.75
N PHE A 194 -12.29 -1.88 -7.86
CA PHE A 194 -12.84 -2.09 -6.53
C PHE A 194 -11.74 -2.22 -5.49
N ALA A 195 -12.05 -1.84 -4.26
CA ALA A 195 -11.19 -2.03 -3.10
C ALA A 195 -12.05 -2.31 -1.87
N ALA A 196 -11.96 -3.52 -1.31
CA ALA A 196 -12.57 -3.85 -0.03
C ALA A 196 -11.60 -3.50 1.11
N TYR A 197 -12.13 -2.91 2.18
CA TYR A 197 -11.33 -2.34 3.26
C TYR A 197 -12.03 -2.40 4.61
N LEU A 198 -11.25 -2.37 5.68
CA LEU A 198 -11.73 -2.22 7.06
C LEU A 198 -12.33 -0.82 7.27
N PRO A 199 -13.63 -0.71 7.59
CA PRO A 199 -14.30 0.59 7.68
C PRO A 199 -14.16 1.28 9.04
N ASP A 200 -13.90 0.51 10.09
CA ASP A 200 -13.90 0.99 11.46
C ASP A 200 -12.53 1.52 11.89
N ILE A 201 -12.49 2.82 12.22
CA ILE A 201 -11.28 3.48 12.71
C ILE A 201 -10.75 2.88 14.01
N SER A 202 -11.61 2.36 14.90
CA SER A 202 -11.19 1.71 16.14
C SER A 202 -10.45 0.41 15.84
N ILE A 203 -10.88 -0.36 14.83
CA ILE A 203 -10.15 -1.57 14.39
C ILE A 203 -8.80 -1.17 13.78
N LEU A 204 -8.77 -0.17 12.89
CA LEU A 204 -7.53 0.33 12.30
C LEU A 204 -6.54 0.79 13.38
N TYR A 205 -7.03 1.54 14.37
CA TYR A 205 -6.25 1.99 15.50
C TYR A 205 -5.66 0.81 16.28
N GLN A 206 -6.47 -0.19 16.63
CA GLN A 206 -6.01 -1.37 17.37
C GLN A 206 -4.98 -2.19 16.58
N LEU A 207 -5.16 -2.34 15.27
CA LEU A 207 -4.18 -3.01 14.41
C LEU A 207 -2.83 -2.31 14.47
N VAL A 208 -2.80 -0.98 14.38
CA VAL A 208 -1.55 -0.20 14.44
C VAL A 208 -0.97 -0.17 15.85
N ALA A 209 -1.80 0.03 16.87
CA ALA A 209 -1.38 0.14 18.26
C ALA A 209 -0.86 -1.18 18.86
N SER A 210 -1.33 -2.33 18.36
CA SER A 210 -0.88 -3.66 18.80
C SER A 210 0.50 -4.05 18.26
N VAL A 211 0.98 -3.37 17.23
CA VAL A 211 2.32 -3.63 16.68
C VAL A 211 3.37 -2.94 17.52
N ARG A 212 4.44 -3.68 17.85
CA ARG A 212 5.59 -3.17 18.59
C ARG A 212 6.18 -1.93 17.90
N ARG A 213 6.26 -0.84 18.66
CA ARG A 213 6.92 0.41 18.24
C ARG A 213 8.43 0.30 18.48
N GLU A 214 9.20 0.77 17.53
CA GLU A 214 10.66 0.87 17.62
C GLU A 214 11.09 2.27 17.15
N ASN A 215 12.27 2.71 17.55
CA ASN A 215 12.85 3.96 17.06
C ASN A 215 13.82 3.67 15.90
N CYS A 216 13.74 4.47 14.84
CA CYS A 216 14.67 4.34 13.73
C CYS A 216 16.08 4.79 14.16
N HIS A 217 17.05 3.87 14.12
CA HIS A 217 18.44 4.17 14.49
C HIS A 217 19.13 5.23 13.59
N TRP A 218 18.54 5.57 12.44
CA TRP A 218 19.12 6.54 11.50
C TRP A 218 18.51 7.93 11.64
N CYS A 219 17.18 8.05 11.55
CA CYS A 219 16.50 9.36 11.58
C CYS A 219 15.72 9.63 12.87
N GLY A 220 15.73 8.72 13.84
CA GLY A 220 15.08 8.92 15.14
C GLY A 220 13.55 8.90 15.12
N MET A 221 12.90 8.63 13.99
CA MET A 221 11.44 8.52 13.91
C MET A 221 10.96 7.20 14.50
N ASP A 222 9.85 7.24 15.25
CA ASP A 222 9.16 6.02 15.65
C ASP A 222 8.61 5.29 14.42
N LEU A 223 8.61 3.97 14.46
CA LEU A 223 8.09 3.15 13.40
C LEU A 223 7.52 1.83 13.91
N ILE A 224 6.74 1.20 13.06
CA ILE A 224 6.29 -0.18 13.21
C ILE A 224 6.76 -1.01 12.00
N GLY A 225 6.94 -2.31 12.18
CA GLY A 225 7.46 -3.20 11.13
C GLY A 225 8.98 -3.19 11.03
N ASP A 226 9.52 -3.37 9.83
CA ASP A 226 10.95 -3.63 9.58
C ASP A 226 11.69 -2.51 8.83
N ARG A 227 11.01 -1.43 8.44
CA ARG A 227 11.59 -0.30 7.68
C ARG A 227 10.93 1.02 8.08
N CYS A 228 11.74 2.06 8.22
CA CYS A 228 11.26 3.41 8.50
C CYS A 228 10.53 4.00 7.27
N GLY A 229 9.34 4.57 7.48
CA GLY A 229 8.58 5.24 6.41
C GLY A 229 9.23 6.50 5.84
N PHE A 230 10.13 7.16 6.60
CA PHE A 230 10.78 8.41 6.17
C PHE A 230 12.14 8.17 5.50
N CYS A 231 13.09 7.54 6.19
CA CYS A 231 14.44 7.35 5.64
C CYS A 231 14.62 6.01 4.92
N SER A 232 13.63 5.12 4.95
CA SER A 232 13.70 3.76 4.38
C SER A 232 14.78 2.86 5.01
N SER A 233 15.45 3.30 6.09
CA SER A 233 16.42 2.47 6.81
C SER A 233 15.71 1.22 7.35
N PRO A 234 16.26 0.01 7.10
CA PRO A 234 15.75 -1.21 7.70
C PRO A 234 16.03 -1.21 9.21
N LEU A 235 15.11 -1.78 9.98
CA LEU A 235 15.39 -2.11 11.37
C LEU A 235 16.23 -3.39 11.41
N PRO A 236 17.35 -3.41 12.16
CA PRO A 236 18.12 -4.63 12.34
C PRO A 236 17.25 -5.69 13.05
N ALA A 237 17.29 -6.92 12.52
CA ALA A 237 16.61 -8.06 13.11
C ALA A 237 16.99 -8.21 14.60
N ALA A 238 16.04 -8.60 15.44
CA ALA A 238 16.25 -8.68 16.90
C ALA A 238 17.45 -9.56 17.30
N GLU A 239 17.80 -10.56 16.47
CA GLU A 239 18.93 -11.47 16.67
C GLU A 239 20.31 -10.78 16.61
N ASN A 240 20.41 -9.68 15.86
CA ASN A 240 21.62 -8.85 15.80
C ASN A 240 21.80 -7.93 17.01
N ARG A 241 20.81 -7.86 17.91
CA ARG A 241 20.85 -7.00 19.10
C ARG A 241 21.56 -7.64 20.29
N MET A 242 21.81 -8.96 20.27
CA MET A 242 22.46 -9.70 21.36
C MET A 242 24.01 -9.76 21.25
N HIS A 243 24.62 -9.27 20.17
CA HIS A 243 26.07 -9.40 19.93
C HIS A 243 26.91 -8.16 20.27
N SER A 244 26.35 -7.14 20.93
CA SER A 244 27.12 -5.97 21.39
C SER A 244 27.17 -5.84 22.91
N ALA A 245 27.20 -6.98 23.63
CA ALA A 245 27.68 -6.99 25.01
C ALA A 245 29.22 -7.05 24.99
N GLY A 246 29.84 -5.86 25.02
CA GLY A 246 31.19 -5.56 25.47
C GLY A 246 32.30 -6.58 25.23
N VAL A 247 33.17 -6.32 24.24
CA VAL A 247 34.55 -6.79 24.30
C VAL A 247 35.22 -5.99 25.43
N LEU A 248 35.22 -6.56 26.64
CA LEU A 248 36.12 -6.12 27.72
C LEU A 248 37.55 -6.22 27.19
N SER A 249 38.17 -5.09 26.92
CA SER A 249 39.61 -5.00 26.70
C SER A 249 40.31 -5.39 28.01
N GLN A 250 40.60 -6.68 28.20
CA GLN A 250 41.48 -7.13 29.27
C GLN A 250 42.88 -6.58 28.95
N GLY A 251 43.27 -5.54 29.70
CA GLY A 251 44.61 -4.99 29.67
C GLY A 251 45.65 -6.06 30.02
N ALA A 252 46.70 -6.13 29.21
CA ALA A 252 47.85 -6.98 29.48
C ALA A 252 48.56 -6.53 30.78
N PRO A 253 48.95 -7.46 31.67
CA PRO A 253 49.77 -7.10 32.82
C PRO A 253 51.20 -6.76 32.35
N ALA A 254 51.72 -5.65 32.88
CA ALA A 254 53.10 -5.21 32.66
C ALA A 254 54.11 -6.19 33.30
N PRO A 255 55.31 -6.36 32.73
CA PRO A 255 56.33 -7.22 33.32
C PRO A 255 56.95 -6.56 34.56
N PRO A 256 57.36 -7.35 35.57
CA PRO A 256 58.04 -6.81 36.74
C PRO A 256 59.45 -6.33 36.38
N GLN A 257 59.83 -5.18 36.94
CA GLN A 257 61.20 -4.67 36.94
C GLN A 257 61.90 -5.07 38.25
N SER A 258 63.14 -5.54 38.10
CA SER A 258 64.16 -5.82 39.14
C SER A 258 64.13 -7.20 39.80
#